data_AF-A0A8X6SD40-F1
#
_entry.id   AF-A0A8X6SD40-F1
#
_cell.length_a   1.000
_cell.length_b   1.000
_cell.length_c   1.000
_cell.angle_alpha   90.00
_cell.angle_beta   90.00
_cell.angle_gamma   90.00
#
_symmetry.space_group_name_H-M   'P 1'
#
loop_
_entity.id
_entity.type
_entity.pdbx_description
1 polymer ?
#
loop_
_entity_poly.entity_id
_entity_poly.type
_entity_poly.pdbx_seq_one_letter_code
_entity_poly.pdbx_strand_id
1 'polypeptide(L)'
;MNICEPDVQNYFGEKGIKWQYIVKRTAWWGGYWEQMVQITKIALRKILGRPLISFEELQMILAEIEAITNSRPLTYVYNEPNEPFPLSPSNFLTGRRVNALPNWSGKRNIELFYL
;
A
#
# COMPACT_ATOMS: atom_id res chain seq x y z
N MET A 1 8.68 -18.71 5.70
CA MET A 1 9.05 -18.21 7.03
C MET A 1 8.36 -19.08 8.07
N ASN A 2 9.12 -19.81 8.89
CA ASN A 2 8.56 -20.67 9.91
C ASN A 2 8.44 -19.86 11.20
N ILE A 3 7.22 -19.58 11.64
CA ILE A 3 6.98 -18.75 12.83
C ILE A 3 7.54 -19.42 14.09
N CYS A 4 7.68 -20.74 14.11
CA CYS A 4 8.23 -21.48 15.25
C CYS A 4 9.77 -21.44 15.33
N GLU A 5 10.44 -20.79 14.37
CA GLU A 5 11.89 -20.61 14.39
C GLU A 5 12.30 -19.72 15.58
N PRO A 6 13.32 -20.11 16.37
CA PRO A 6 13.68 -19.41 17.60
C PRO A 6 14.05 -17.95 17.35
N ASP A 7 14.70 -17.64 16.23
CA ASP A 7 15.07 -16.27 15.88
C ASP A 7 13.84 -15.37 15.65
N VAL A 8 12.79 -15.92 15.04
CA VAL A 8 11.53 -15.20 14.80
C VAL A 8 10.78 -14.98 16.11
N GLN A 9 10.78 -15.98 17.00
CA GLN A 9 10.17 -15.86 18.34
C GLN A 9 10.90 -14.85 19.22
N ASN A 10 12.24 -14.84 19.19
CA ASN A 10 13.05 -13.85 19.91
C ASN A 10 12.74 -12.44 19.41
N TYR A 11 12.69 -12.24 18.08
CA TYR A 11 12.30 -10.96 17.50
C TYR A 11 10.92 -10.48 17.97
N PHE A 12 9.93 -11.38 18.01
CA PHE A 12 8.60 -11.04 18.52
C PHE A 12 8.60 -10.69 20.00
N GLY A 13 9.37 -11.43 20.82
CA GLY A 13 9.55 -11.15 22.24
C GLY A 13 10.18 -9.77 22.48
N GLU A 14 11.28 -9.46 21.79
CA GLU A 14 11.98 -8.16 21.86
C GLU A 14 11.10 -6.99 21.44
N LYS A 15 10.26 -7.18 20.41
CA LYS A 15 9.37 -6.13 19.88
C LYS A 15 7.99 -6.10 20.55
N GLY A 16 7.71 -7.00 21.49
CA GLY A 16 6.40 -7.12 22.13
C GLY A 16 5.27 -7.50 21.14
N ILE A 17 5.61 -8.16 20.03
CA ILE A 17 4.65 -8.54 18.99
C ILE A 17 3.97 -9.86 19.39
N LYS A 18 2.65 -9.85 19.49
CA LYS A 18 1.86 -11.07 19.72
C LYS A 18 1.36 -11.62 18.38
N TRP A 19 1.91 -12.75 17.96
CA TRP A 19 1.40 -13.46 16.79
C TRP A 19 0.08 -14.18 17.09
N GLN A 20 -0.90 -14.08 16.19
CA GLN A 20 -2.19 -14.76 16.31
C GLN A 20 -2.57 -15.42 14.99
N TYR A 21 -2.92 -16.69 15.03
CA TYR A 21 -3.42 -17.42 13.86
C TYR A 21 -4.90 -17.16 13.64
N ILE A 22 -5.33 -17.14 12.37
CA ILE A 22 -6.75 -17.25 12.04
C ILE A 22 -7.31 -18.59 12.53
N VAL A 23 -8.59 -18.60 12.89
CA VAL A 23 -9.25 -19.82 13.36
C VAL A 23 -9.28 -20.85 12.22
N LYS A 24 -9.15 -22.14 12.57
CA LYS A 24 -9.23 -23.21 11.56
C LYS A 24 -10.60 -23.17 10.90
N ARG A 25 -10.64 -23.38 9.58
CA ARG A 25 -11.87 -23.40 8.75
C ARG A 25 -12.61 -22.06 8.67
N THR A 26 -11.97 -20.94 9.01
CA THR A 26 -12.55 -19.60 8.85
C THR A 26 -11.87 -18.83 7.72
N ALA A 27 -12.03 -19.30 6.48
CA ALA A 27 -11.38 -18.68 5.31
C ALA A 27 -11.72 -17.19 5.15
N TRP A 28 -12.94 -16.77 5.53
CA TRP A 28 -13.39 -15.38 5.45
C TRP A 28 -12.60 -14.41 6.34
N TRP A 29 -11.91 -14.89 7.39
CA TRP A 29 -11.05 -14.04 8.24
C TRP A 29 -9.84 -13.50 7.46
N GLY A 30 -9.40 -14.18 6.41
CA GLY A 30 -8.32 -13.72 5.53
C GLY A 30 -8.77 -12.74 4.45
N GLY A 31 -10.07 -12.52 4.27
CA GLY A 31 -10.62 -11.83 3.09
C GLY A 31 -10.08 -10.42 2.89
N TYR A 32 -9.80 -9.69 3.97
CA TYR A 32 -9.19 -8.36 3.87
C TYR A 32 -7.79 -8.40 3.25
N TRP A 33 -6.94 -9.32 3.72
CA TRP A 33 -5.58 -9.49 3.18
C TRP A 33 -5.61 -9.97 1.74
N GLU A 34 -6.51 -10.89 1.41
CA GLU A 34 -6.72 -11.38 0.06
C GLU A 34 -7.17 -10.26 -0.89
N GLN A 35 -8.09 -9.40 -0.44
CA GLN A 35 -8.53 -8.23 -1.20
C GLN A 35 -7.38 -7.24 -1.44
N MET A 36 -6.55 -6.98 -0.42
CA MET A 36 -5.36 -6.12 -0.59
C MET A 36 -4.39 -6.70 -1.63
N VAL A 37 -4.10 -8.00 -1.55
CA VAL A 37 -3.26 -8.69 -2.54
C VAL A 37 -3.87 -8.61 -3.94
N GLN A 38 -5.19 -8.73 -4.06
CA GLN A 38 -5.91 -8.60 -5.33
C GLN A 38 -5.76 -7.18 -5.92
N ILE A 39 -5.95 -6.14 -5.11
CA ILE A 39 -5.80 -4.73 -5.56
C ILE A 39 -4.39 -4.49 -6.09
N THR A 40 -3.36 -4.90 -5.34
CA THR A 40 -1.96 -4.75 -5.77
C THR A 40 -1.69 -5.49 -7.08
N LYS A 41 -2.16 -6.74 -7.21
CA LYS A 41 -2.00 -7.52 -8.45
C LYS A 41 -2.71 -6.89 -9.65
N ILE A 42 -3.90 -6.31 -9.45
CA ILE A 42 -4.62 -5.60 -10.52
C ILE A 42 -3.83 -4.36 -10.96
N ALA A 43 -3.34 -3.56 -10.02
CA ALA A 43 -2.53 -2.39 -10.32
C ALA A 43 -1.24 -2.76 -11.07
N LEU A 44 -0.51 -3.78 -10.58
CA LEU A 44 0.69 -4.30 -11.25
C LEU A 44 0.40 -4.73 -12.69
N ARG A 45 -0.67 -5.51 -12.92
CA ARG A 45 -1.03 -5.97 -14.28
C ARG A 45 -1.38 -4.82 -15.21
N LYS A 46 -2.01 -3.75 -14.69
CA LYS A 46 -2.37 -2.55 -15.47
C LYS A 46 -1.14 -1.74 -15.87
N ILE A 47 -0.16 -1.62 -14.97
CA ILE A 47 1.06 -0.83 -15.21
C ILE A 47 2.04 -1.59 -16.10
N LEU A 48 2.27 -2.87 -15.77
CA LEU A 48 3.29 -3.67 -16.45
C LEU A 48 2.81 -4.15 -17.81
N GLY A 49 1.64 -4.77 -17.92
CA GLY A 49 1.26 -5.46 -19.16
C GLY A 49 2.06 -6.73 -19.38
N ARG A 50 2.90 -6.79 -20.43
CA ARG A 50 3.71 -7.98 -20.83
C ARG A 50 5.26 -7.87 -20.85
N PRO A 51 5.92 -6.73 -20.59
CA PRO A 51 7.37 -6.63 -20.65
C PRO A 51 8.03 -7.35 -19.47
N LEU A 52 9.28 -7.77 -19.70
CA LEU A 52 10.20 -8.19 -18.65
C LEU A 52 10.84 -6.92 -18.08
N ILE A 53 10.78 -6.78 -16.76
CA ILE A 53 11.35 -5.64 -16.04
C ILE A 53 12.47 -6.09 -15.10
N SER A 54 13.38 -5.17 -14.82
CA SER A 54 14.41 -5.35 -13.81
C SER A 54 13.83 -5.36 -12.40
N PHE A 55 14.63 -5.84 -11.43
CA PHE A 55 14.24 -5.85 -10.03
C PHE A 55 14.04 -4.43 -9.47
N GLU A 56 14.89 -3.49 -9.87
CA GLU A 56 14.82 -2.08 -9.42
C GLU A 56 13.54 -1.40 -9.91
N GLU A 57 13.17 -1.62 -11.18
CA GLU A 57 11.91 -1.14 -11.74
C GLU A 57 10.70 -1.75 -11.02
N LEU A 58 10.74 -3.05 -10.69
CA LEU A 58 9.67 -3.69 -9.93
C LEU A 58 9.49 -3.05 -8.56
N GLN A 59 10.59 -2.78 -7.85
CA GLN A 59 10.55 -2.13 -6.54
C GLN A 59 9.95 -0.72 -6.63
N MET A 60 10.35 0.05 -7.64
CA MET A 60 9.82 1.39 -7.86
C MET A 60 8.31 1.36 -8.14
N ILE A 61 7.86 0.50 -9.05
CA ILE A 61 6.44 0.34 -9.38
C ILE A 61 5.64 -0.10 -8.15
N LEU A 62 6.17 -1.02 -7.35
CA LEU A 62 5.51 -1.45 -6.11
C LEU A 62 5.36 -0.30 -5.10
N ALA A 63 6.38 0.55 -4.96
CA ALA A 63 6.32 1.73 -4.10
C ALA A 63 5.26 2.74 -4.58
N GLU A 64 5.13 2.94 -5.90
CA GLU A 64 4.07 3.79 -6.46
C GLU A 64 2.67 3.21 -6.20
N ILE A 65 2.49 1.90 -6.40
CA ILE A 65 1.22 1.21 -6.12
C ILE A 65 0.87 1.31 -4.64
N GLU A 66 1.84 1.17 -3.75
CA GLU A 66 1.66 1.36 -2.31
C GLU A 66 1.18 2.78 -2.02
N ALA A 67 1.84 3.80 -2.56
CA ALA A 67 1.47 5.19 -2.37
C ALA A 67 0.04 5.48 -2.86
N ILE A 68 -0.35 4.96 -4.03
CA ILE A 68 -1.71 5.09 -4.58
C ILE A 68 -2.73 4.38 -3.68
N THR A 69 -2.42 3.16 -3.24
CA THR A 69 -3.34 2.37 -2.41
C THR A 69 -3.57 3.04 -1.06
N ASN A 70 -2.51 3.60 -0.45
CA ASN A 70 -2.57 4.27 0.84
C ASN A 70 -3.17 5.69 0.78
N SER A 71 -3.15 6.34 -0.38
CA SER A 71 -3.79 7.66 -0.60
C SER A 71 -5.24 7.57 -1.05
N ARG A 72 -5.72 6.37 -1.43
CA ARG A 72 -7.09 6.17 -1.91
C ARG A 72 -8.12 6.59 -0.84
N PRO A 73 -9.12 7.42 -1.20
CA PRO A 73 -10.15 7.85 -0.25
C PRO A 73 -11.04 6.67 0.17
N LEU A 74 -11.25 6.53 1.48
CA LEU A 74 -12.19 5.60 2.13
C LEU A 74 -13.56 6.25 2.36
N THR A 75 -13.61 7.56 2.45
CA THR A 75 -14.84 8.34 2.60
C THR A 75 -15.19 9.06 1.30
N TYR A 76 -16.38 9.64 1.27
CA TYR A 76 -16.86 10.40 0.12
C TYR A 76 -15.91 11.56 -0.22
N VAL A 77 -15.72 11.78 -1.52
CA VAL A 77 -14.96 12.91 -2.05
C VAL A 77 -15.96 14.02 -2.36
N TYR A 78 -15.89 15.04 -1.53
CA TYR A 78 -16.72 16.23 -1.56
C TYR A 78 -16.16 17.26 -2.55
N ASN A 79 -17.03 18.08 -3.15
CA ASN A 79 -16.66 19.05 -4.19
C ASN A 79 -16.69 20.49 -3.67
N GLU A 80 -17.31 20.75 -2.52
CA GLU A 80 -17.43 22.09 -1.98
C GLU A 80 -16.25 22.46 -1.07
N PRO A 81 -15.83 23.74 -1.06
CA PRO A 81 -14.64 24.18 -0.33
C PRO A 81 -14.75 24.10 1.20
N ASN A 82 -15.97 24.04 1.74
CA ASN A 82 -16.23 23.95 3.18
C ASN A 82 -16.48 22.51 3.68
N GLU A 83 -16.34 21.52 2.81
CA GLU A 83 -16.60 20.12 3.15
C GLU A 83 -15.35 19.41 3.71
N PRO A 84 -15.54 18.34 4.52
CA PRO A 84 -14.43 17.61 5.09
C PRO A 84 -13.62 16.88 4.01
N PHE A 85 -12.31 16.91 4.15
CA PHE A 85 -11.42 16.16 3.26
C PHE A 85 -11.63 14.66 3.40
N PRO A 86 -11.53 13.88 2.31
CA PRO A 86 -11.70 12.46 2.37
C PRO A 86 -10.59 11.80 3.19
N LEU A 87 -10.96 10.88 4.08
CA LEU A 87 -10.01 10.08 4.85
C LEU A 87 -9.44 8.98 3.97
N SER A 88 -8.13 8.78 4.02
CA SER A 88 -7.39 7.69 3.35
C SER A 88 -6.69 6.81 4.40
N PRO A 89 -6.28 5.57 4.06
CA PRO A 89 -5.51 4.72 4.96
C PRO A 89 -4.27 5.41 5.54
N SER A 90 -3.58 6.19 4.72
CA SER A 90 -2.38 6.94 5.15
C SER A 90 -2.66 7.96 6.27
N ASN A 91 -3.88 8.51 6.34
CA ASN A 91 -4.27 9.44 7.40
C ASN A 91 -4.36 8.75 8.76
N PHE A 92 -4.78 7.47 8.79
CA PHE A 92 -4.82 6.69 10.02
C PHE A 92 -3.42 6.27 10.49
N LEU A 93 -2.52 5.98 9.55
CA LEU A 93 -1.14 5.57 9.87
C LEU A 93 -0.29 6.72 10.38
N THR A 94 -0.42 7.90 9.77
CA THR A 94 0.44 9.05 10.06
C THR A 94 -0.20 10.07 11.00
N GLY A 95 -1.51 9.97 11.26
CA GLY A 95 -2.28 10.95 12.02
C GLY A 95 -2.36 12.33 11.37
N ARG A 96 -1.83 12.48 10.15
CA ARG A 96 -1.76 13.76 9.42
C ARG A 96 -2.12 13.57 7.95
N ARG A 97 -2.27 14.70 7.27
CA ARG A 97 -2.48 14.72 5.82
C ARG A 97 -1.16 14.40 5.12
N VAL A 98 -1.19 13.45 4.19
CA VAL A 98 -0.02 13.08 3.36
C VAL A 98 0.13 14.02 2.13
N ASN A 99 -0.67 15.08 2.04
CA ASN A 99 -0.64 16.06 0.95
C ASN A 99 0.49 17.11 1.08
N ALA A 100 1.57 16.82 1.82
CA ALA A 100 2.77 17.63 1.71
C ALA A 100 3.55 17.12 0.50
N LEU A 101 3.21 17.60 -0.70
CA LEU A 101 4.21 17.63 -1.76
C LEU A 101 5.41 18.37 -1.16
N PRO A 102 6.62 17.79 -1.09
CA PRO A 102 7.80 18.62 -0.92
C PRO A 102 7.77 19.66 -2.04
N ASN A 103 8.26 20.87 -1.78
CA ASN A 103 8.48 21.91 -2.77
C ASN A 103 9.43 21.40 -3.88
N TRP A 104 8.92 20.57 -4.77
CA TRP A 104 9.68 19.92 -5.81
C TRP A 104 9.92 20.91 -6.94
N SER A 105 11.14 21.44 -7.02
CA SER A 105 11.60 22.39 -8.04
C SER A 105 12.00 21.73 -9.38
N GLY A 106 11.88 20.40 -9.49
CA GLY A 106 12.25 19.66 -10.70
C GLY A 106 11.11 19.61 -11.72
N LYS A 107 11.34 20.11 -12.93
CA LYS A 107 10.42 19.93 -14.07
C LYS A 107 10.18 18.43 -14.30
N ARG A 108 8.94 17.96 -14.16
CA ARG A 108 8.54 16.64 -14.64
C ARG A 108 8.42 16.73 -16.16
N ASN A 109 9.32 16.07 -16.89
CA ASN A 109 9.13 15.83 -18.32
C ASN A 109 8.01 14.81 -18.47
N ILE A 110 6.87 15.30 -18.95
CA ILE A 110 5.59 14.57 -19.05
C ILE A 110 5.54 13.70 -20.33
N GLU A 111 6.65 13.58 -21.07
CA GLU A 111 6.68 12.93 -22.38
C GLU A 111 6.90 11.41 -22.35
N LEU A 112 7.10 10.78 -21.18
CA LEU A 112 7.33 9.32 -21.12
C LEU A 112 6.09 8.48 -20.83
N PHE A 113 4.89 9.08 -20.75
CA PHE A 113 3.64 8.34 -20.53
C PHE A 113 2.74 8.25 -21.78
N TYR A 114 3.24 8.64 -22.95
CA TYR A 114 2.53 8.48 -24.23
C TYR A 114 3.40 7.87 -25.34
N LEU A 115 4.08 6.76 -25.05
CA LEU A 115 4.43 5.74 -26.04
C LEU A 115 4.21 4.35 -25.45
#